data_AF-A0AAV8Y8Q7-F1
#
_entry.id   AF-A0AAV8Y8Q7-F1
#
_cell.length_a   1.000
_cell.length_b   1.000
_cell.length_c   1.000
_cell.angle_alpha   90.00
_cell.angle_beta   90.00
_cell.angle_gamma   90.00
#
_symmetry.space_group_name_H-M   'P 1'
#
loop_
_entity.id
_entity.type
_entity.pdbx_description
1 polymer ?
#
loop_
_entity_poly.entity_id
_entity_poly.type
_entity_poly.pdbx_seq_one_letter_code
_entity_poly.pdbx_strand_id
1 'polypeptide(L)'
;MASYTIEQHVQMIKLYYQNECLLVKILCDSPSKSTLQRLVAKFKTTGSINNLPTPIRQRNARSAENIAAVRVSVQENPIQSNPRRTQEHGFSQTSTWQILRRDLGLHPYKIHLTQELKSLAME
;
A
#
# COMPACT_ATOMS: atom_id res chain seq x y z
N MET A 1 12.38 -10.11 16.49
CA MET A 1 13.51 -10.85 15.89
C MET A 1 14.55 -9.84 15.45
N ALA A 2 15.82 -10.03 15.80
CA ALA A 2 16.88 -9.15 15.32
C ALA A 2 16.98 -9.26 13.78
N SER A 3 16.89 -8.13 13.09
CA SER A 3 17.09 -8.06 11.65
C SER A 3 18.58 -7.93 11.36
N TYR A 4 19.13 -8.83 10.55
CA TYR A 4 20.51 -8.73 10.09
C TYR A 4 20.64 -7.59 9.08
N THR A 5 21.77 -6.89 9.14
CA THR A 5 22.12 -5.85 8.16
C THR A 5 22.56 -6.50 6.84
N ILE A 6 22.58 -5.72 5.76
CA ILE A 6 23.02 -6.20 4.45
C ILE A 6 24.49 -6.67 4.52
N GLU A 7 25.34 -5.94 5.23
CA GLU A 7 26.75 -6.28 5.44
C GLU A 7 26.93 -7.65 6.12
N GLN A 8 26.13 -7.93 7.15
CA GLN A 8 26.14 -9.21 7.84
C GLN A 8 25.74 -10.35 6.89
N HIS A 9 24.74 -10.14 6.03
CA HIS A 9 24.37 -11.13 5.02
C HIS A 9 25.51 -11.39 4.01
N VAL A 10 26.24 -10.35 3.59
CA VAL A 10 27.40 -10.50 2.69
C VAL A 10 28.49 -11.33 3.36
N GLN A 11 28.81 -11.04 4.62
CA GLN A 11 29.78 -11.81 5.40
C GLN A 11 29.38 -13.28 5.51
N MET A 12 28.10 -13.55 5.82
CA MET A 12 27.57 -14.92 5.91
C MET A 12 27.69 -15.68 4.59
N ILE A 13 27.38 -15.04 3.45
CA ILE A 13 27.49 -15.68 2.13
C ILE A 13 28.95 -15.93 1.77
N LYS A 14 29.85 -14.96 2.01
CA LYS A 14 31.30 -15.13 1.77
C LYS A 14 31.83 -16.34 2.55
N LEU A 15 31.48 -16.43 3.82
CA LEU A 15 31.91 -17.51 4.71
C LEU A 15 31.30 -18.86 4.30
N TYR A 16 30.09 -18.89 3.75
CA TYR A 16 29.46 -20.09 3.21
C TYR A 16 30.23 -20.71 2.03
N TYR A 17 30.68 -19.88 1.08
CA TYR A 17 31.45 -20.36 -0.06
C TYR A 17 32.90 -20.73 0.32
N GLN A 18 33.50 -20.04 1.29
CA GLN A 18 34.84 -20.39 1.80
C GLN A 18 34.87 -21.75 2.52
N ASN A 19 33.74 -22.21 3.06
CA ASN A 19 33.64 -23.48 3.79
C ASN A 19 33.04 -24.62 2.94
N GLU A 20 33.15 -24.57 1.62
CA GLU A 20 32.64 -25.61 0.70
C GLU A 20 31.15 -25.95 0.93
N CYS A 21 30.34 -24.95 1.27
CA CYS A 21 28.90 -25.11 1.56
C CYS A 21 28.56 -25.90 2.85
N LEU A 22 29.54 -26.19 3.73
CA LEU A 22 29.30 -26.87 5.01
C LEU A 22 28.72 -25.91 6.06
N LEU A 23 27.41 -25.98 6.26
CA LEU A 23 26.65 -25.12 7.19
C LEU A 23 27.09 -25.25 8.67
N VAL A 24 27.64 -26.40 9.07
CA VAL A 24 27.97 -26.70 10.48
C VAL A 24 29.10 -25.80 10.99
N LYS A 25 30.09 -25.47 10.16
CA LYS A 25 31.22 -24.60 10.53
C LYS A 25 30.82 -23.13 10.77
N ILE A 26 29.70 -22.69 10.20
CA ILE A 26 29.23 -21.30 10.22
C ILE A 26 28.37 -21.02 11.47
N LEU A 27 27.76 -22.08 12.02
CA LEU A 27 26.76 -22.00 13.07
C LEU A 27 27.34 -21.67 14.46
N CYS A 28 28.67 -21.70 14.60
CA CYS A 28 29.32 -21.58 15.92
C CYS A 28 29.13 -20.20 16.55
N ASP A 29 29.06 -19.12 15.75
CA ASP A 29 29.09 -17.75 16.30
C ASP A 29 28.02 -16.78 15.75
N SER A 30 27.19 -17.14 14.77
CA SER A 30 26.65 -16.06 13.91
C SER A 30 25.16 -16.09 13.52
N PRO A 31 24.51 -17.22 13.16
CA PRO A 31 23.04 -17.21 12.96
C PRO A 31 22.34 -18.57 13.16
N SER A 32 21.00 -18.58 13.28
CA SER A 32 20.24 -19.84 13.22
C SER A 32 20.39 -20.54 11.86
N LYS A 33 20.45 -21.88 11.87
CA LYS A 33 20.62 -22.71 10.66
C LYS A 33 19.58 -22.39 9.60
N SER A 34 18.32 -22.15 10.02
CA SER A 34 17.22 -21.81 9.13
C SER A 34 17.40 -20.45 8.46
N THR A 35 17.98 -19.47 9.17
CA THR A 35 18.28 -18.14 8.63
C THR A 35 19.32 -18.23 7.52
N LEU A 36 20.41 -18.97 7.75
CA LEU A 36 21.44 -19.23 6.73
C LEU A 36 20.87 -19.92 5.50
N GLN A 37 20.10 -20.99 5.70
CA GLN A 37 19.50 -21.72 4.59
C GLN A 37 18.57 -20.83 3.76
N ARG A 38 17.73 -20.01 4.42
CA ARG A 38 16.84 -19.07 3.72
C ARG A 38 17.62 -18.00 2.96
N LEU A 39 18.70 -17.48 3.55
CA LEU A 39 19.57 -16.49 2.91
C LEU A 39 20.26 -17.07 1.67
N VAL A 40 20.87 -18.25 1.78
CA VAL A 40 21.55 -18.92 0.68
C VAL A 40 20.56 -19.30 -0.43
N ALA A 41 19.39 -19.84 -0.08
CA ALA A 41 18.36 -20.17 -1.06
C ALA A 41 17.92 -18.92 -1.84
N LYS A 42 17.64 -17.82 -1.13
CA LYS A 42 17.28 -16.54 -1.74
C LYS A 42 18.40 -15.99 -2.64
N PHE A 43 19.64 -16.10 -2.20
CA PHE A 43 20.79 -15.68 -3.01
C PHE A 43 20.91 -16.50 -4.29
N LYS A 44 20.73 -17.83 -4.21
CA LYS A 44 20.75 -18.71 -5.39
C LYS A 44 19.59 -18.45 -6.35
N THR A 45 18.40 -18.11 -5.86
CA THR A 45 17.22 -17.88 -6.71
C THR A 45 17.19 -16.48 -7.33
N THR A 46 17.52 -15.44 -6.56
CA THR A 46 17.38 -14.03 -6.99
C THR A 46 18.71 -13.37 -7.35
N GLY A 47 19.85 -13.93 -6.90
CA GLY A 47 21.17 -13.30 -7.06
C GLY A 47 21.38 -12.06 -6.17
N SER A 48 20.44 -11.77 -5.26
CA SER A 48 20.42 -10.54 -4.46
C SER A 48 20.41 -10.85 -2.96
N ILE A 49 21.15 -10.03 -2.22
CA ILE A 49 21.31 -10.10 -0.76
C ILE A 49 20.35 -9.15 -0.04
N ASN A 50 19.78 -8.19 -0.77
CA ASN A 50 18.92 -7.14 -0.22
C ASN A 50 17.64 -7.73 0.37
N ASN A 51 17.20 -7.20 1.50
CA ASN A 51 15.90 -7.55 2.06
C ASN A 51 14.80 -7.24 1.04
N LEU A 52 13.84 -8.16 0.91
CA LEU A 52 12.68 -7.90 0.05
C LEU A 52 11.89 -6.75 0.68
N PRO A 53 11.38 -5.79 -0.12
CA PRO A 53 10.48 -4.80 0.41
C PRO A 53 9.32 -5.52 1.09
N THR A 54 8.94 -5.08 2.29
CA THR A 54 7.80 -5.66 2.97
C THR A 54 6.57 -5.49 2.08
N PRO A 55 5.84 -6.57 1.75
CA PRO A 55 4.67 -6.45 0.90
C PRO A 55 3.68 -5.48 1.58
N ILE A 56 3.46 -4.34 0.95
CA ILE A 56 2.50 -3.35 1.43
C ILE A 56 1.11 -3.87 1.08
N ARG A 57 0.22 -3.87 2.07
CA ARG A 57 -1.19 -4.22 1.85
C ARG A 57 -1.80 -3.25 0.82
N GLN A 58 -2.14 -3.78 -0.36
CA GLN A 58 -2.87 -3.04 -1.38
C GLN A 58 -4.28 -2.70 -0.87
N ARG A 59 -4.71 -1.44 -1.02
CA ARG A 59 -6.03 -0.99 -0.61
C ARG A 59 -7.00 -1.05 -1.79
N ASN A 60 -7.57 -2.22 -2.04
CA ASN A 60 -8.44 -2.47 -3.20
C ASN A 60 -9.62 -1.49 -3.31
N ALA A 61 -10.19 -1.07 -2.17
CA ALA A 61 -11.34 -0.16 -2.17
C ALA A 61 -11.01 1.26 -2.68
N ARG A 62 -9.76 1.72 -2.56
CA ARG A 62 -9.28 3.05 -3.03
C ARG A 62 -8.42 2.90 -4.28
N SER A 63 -8.79 2.00 -5.19
CA SER A 63 -8.18 1.94 -6.52
C SER A 63 -8.49 3.21 -7.30
N ALA A 64 -7.66 3.53 -8.31
CA ALA A 64 -7.88 4.70 -9.17
C ALA A 64 -9.24 4.65 -9.89
N GLU A 65 -9.66 3.45 -10.30
CA GLU A 65 -10.97 3.19 -10.91
C GLU A 65 -12.13 3.55 -9.97
N ASN A 66 -12.07 3.07 -8.72
CA ASN A 66 -13.14 3.35 -7.74
C ASN A 66 -13.20 4.83 -7.39
N ILE A 67 -12.05 5.51 -7.31
CA ILE A 67 -11.98 6.96 -7.08
C ILE A 67 -12.64 7.71 -8.24
N ALA A 68 -12.36 7.29 -9.48
CA ALA A 68 -12.96 7.89 -10.67
C ALA A 68 -14.48 7.67 -10.70
N ALA A 69 -14.96 6.46 -10.40
CA ALA A 69 -16.40 6.15 -10.36
C ALA A 69 -17.13 7.00 -9.32
N VAL A 70 -16.60 7.10 -8.10
CA VAL A 70 -17.20 7.95 -7.04
C VAL A 70 -17.16 9.43 -7.44
N ARG A 71 -16.09 9.89 -8.12
CA ARG A 71 -16.02 11.26 -8.63
C ARG A 71 -17.14 11.55 -9.63
N VAL A 72 -17.38 10.65 -10.59
CA VAL A 72 -18.45 10.78 -11.58
C VAL A 72 -19.81 10.83 -10.89
N SER A 73 -20.09 9.89 -9.98
CA SER A 73 -21.34 9.88 -9.20
C SER A 73 -21.57 11.19 -8.43
N VAL A 74 -20.53 11.77 -7.84
CA VAL A 74 -20.61 13.06 -7.14
C VAL A 74 -20.94 14.21 -8.09
N GLN A 75 -20.35 14.21 -9.28
CA GLN A 75 -20.57 15.23 -10.30
C GLN A 75 -21.99 15.15 -10.88
N GLU A 76 -22.51 13.94 -11.11
CA GLU A 76 -23.86 13.72 -11.62
C GLU A 76 -24.93 14.14 -10.61
N ASN A 77 -24.78 13.72 -9.34
CA ASN A 77 -25.81 13.92 -8.32
C ASN A 77 -25.19 14.38 -7.00
N PRO A 78 -24.86 15.67 -6.81
CA PRO A 78 -24.12 16.13 -5.62
C PRO A 78 -24.86 15.93 -4.29
N ILE A 79 -26.19 15.93 -4.30
CA ILE A 79 -27.04 15.82 -3.10
C ILE A 79 -27.17 14.36 -2.61
N GLN A 80 -26.76 13.39 -3.42
CA GLN A 80 -26.92 11.98 -3.10
C GLN A 80 -26.10 11.58 -1.86
N SER A 81 -26.75 10.82 -0.97
CA SER A 81 -26.20 10.42 0.32
C SER A 81 -25.12 9.34 0.20
N ASN A 82 -24.18 9.34 1.15
CA ASN A 82 -23.09 8.36 1.21
C ASN A 82 -23.57 6.90 1.22
N PRO A 83 -24.63 6.51 1.98
CA PRO A 83 -25.12 5.13 1.96
C PRO A 83 -25.61 4.70 0.59
N ARG A 84 -26.29 5.58 -0.15
CA ARG A 84 -26.81 5.27 -1.49
C ARG A 84 -25.68 5.10 -2.51
N ARG A 85 -24.71 6.02 -2.51
CA ARG A 85 -23.49 5.88 -3.34
C ARG A 85 -22.73 4.58 -3.06
N THR A 86 -22.69 4.20 -1.79
CA THR A 86 -22.04 2.97 -1.36
C THR A 86 -22.74 1.73 -1.93
N GLN A 87 -24.07 1.71 -1.94
CA GLN A 87 -24.84 0.61 -2.55
C GLN A 87 -24.63 0.53 -4.06
N GLU A 88 -24.57 1.67 -4.77
CA GLU A 88 -24.36 1.71 -6.22
C GLU A 88 -23.01 1.12 -6.65
N HIS A 89 -21.96 1.36 -5.85
CA HIS A 89 -20.59 0.94 -6.21
C HIS A 89 -20.12 -0.32 -5.49
N GLY A 90 -20.89 -0.84 -4.52
CA GLY A 90 -20.58 -2.09 -3.81
C GLY A 90 -19.41 -2.00 -2.81
N PHE A 91 -19.06 -0.81 -2.31
CA PHE A 91 -17.98 -0.62 -1.33
C PHE A 91 -18.48 -0.63 0.11
N SER A 92 -17.57 -0.50 1.09
CA SER A 92 -17.97 -0.18 2.47
C SER A 92 -18.23 1.33 2.60
N GLN A 93 -19.18 1.72 3.46
CA GLN A 93 -19.47 3.14 3.72
C GLN A 93 -18.23 3.92 4.18
N THR A 94 -17.38 3.27 4.98
CA THR A 94 -16.12 3.82 5.45
C THR A 94 -15.13 4.10 4.31
N SER A 95 -15.10 3.24 3.28
CA SER A 95 -14.23 3.43 2.11
C SER A 95 -14.74 4.58 1.25
N THR A 96 -16.04 4.63 0.97
CA THR A 96 -16.68 5.74 0.24
C THR A 96 -16.40 7.07 0.94
N TRP A 97 -16.56 7.14 2.27
CA TRP A 97 -16.27 8.35 3.03
C TRP A 97 -14.79 8.75 2.98
N GLN A 98 -13.87 7.79 3.01
CA GLN A 98 -12.44 8.07 2.87
C GLN A 98 -12.10 8.61 1.47
N ILE A 99 -12.71 8.08 0.41
CA ILE A 99 -12.53 8.58 -0.96
C ILE A 99 -13.00 10.04 -1.04
N LEU A 100 -14.23 10.30 -0.58
CA LEU A 100 -14.79 11.65 -0.56
C LEU A 100 -13.88 12.63 0.19
N ARG A 101 -13.42 12.26 1.39
CA ARG A 101 -12.63 13.15 2.24
C ARG A 101 -11.16 13.30 1.83
N ARG A 102 -10.49 12.21 1.46
CA ARG A 102 -9.02 12.18 1.25
C ARG A 102 -8.62 12.29 -0.21
N ASP A 103 -9.39 11.71 -1.13
CA ASP A 103 -9.04 11.67 -2.56
C ASP A 103 -9.73 12.80 -3.34
N LEU A 104 -10.98 13.13 -2.97
CA LEU A 104 -11.75 14.21 -3.60
C LEU A 104 -11.72 15.52 -2.81
N GLY A 105 -11.22 15.53 -1.58
CA GLY A 105 -11.12 16.74 -0.75
C GLY A 105 -12.47 17.32 -0.33
N LEU A 106 -13.55 16.52 -0.36
CA LEU A 106 -14.88 16.93 0.03
C LEU A 106 -15.04 16.77 1.54
N HIS A 107 -15.18 17.91 2.23
CA HIS A 107 -15.32 17.95 3.67
C HIS A 107 -16.78 18.21 4.05
N PRO A 108 -17.37 17.37 4.94
CA PRO A 108 -18.68 17.67 5.52
C PRO A 108 -18.68 19.08 6.12
N TYR A 109 -19.77 19.82 5.90
CA TYR A 109 -20.00 21.19 6.39
C TYR A 109 -19.11 22.28 5.80
N LYS A 110 -18.28 22.00 4.80
CA LYS A 110 -17.61 23.03 4.04
C LYS A 110 -18.61 23.69 3.08
N ILE A 111 -18.82 25.00 3.24
CA ILE A 111 -19.73 25.77 2.39
C ILE A 111 -19.15 25.81 0.97
N HIS A 112 -19.93 25.35 0.00
CA HIS A 112 -19.65 25.51 -1.41
C HIS A 112 -20.62 26.55 -2.00
N LEU A 113 -20.11 27.41 -2.87
CA LEU A 113 -20.93 28.37 -3.59
C LEU A 113 -21.56 27.66 -4.79
N THR A 114 -22.79 27.20 -4.64
CA THR A 114 -23.48 26.33 -5.62
C THR A 114 -24.50 27.06 -6.49
N GLN A 115 -24.89 28.28 -6.10
CA GLN A 115 -25.91 29.08 -6.80
C GLN A 115 -25.40 30.51 -6.99
N GLU A 116 -25.34 30.94 -8.24
CA GLU A 116 -25.13 32.35 -8.59
C GLU A 116 -26.49 33.05 -8.72
N LEU A 117 -26.64 34.20 -8.07
CA LEU A 117 -27.82 35.03 -8.22
C LEU A 117 -27.74 35.74 -9.58
N LYS A 118 -28.61 35.35 -10.52
CA LYS A 118 -28.86 36.15 -11.72
C LYS A 118 -29.64 37.39 -11.33
N SER A 119 -29.09 38.57 -11.63
CA SER A 119 -29.85 39.81 -11.55
C SER A 119 -31.02 39.76 -12.54
N LEU A 120 -32.24 39.94 -12.05
CA LEU A 120 -33.41 40.23 -12.88
C LEU A 120 -33.14 41.55 -13.62
N ALA A 121 -32.72 41.47 -14.88
CA ALA A 121 -32.77 42.63 -15.76
C ALA A 121 -34.25 42.96 -15.97
N MET A 122 -34.68 44.11 -15.42
CA MET A 122 -35.96 44.72 -15.75
C MET A 122 -35.87 45.15 -17.22
N GLU A 123 -36.62 44.45 -18.09
CA GLU A 123 -37.09 44.99 -19.37
C GLU A 123 -38.15 46.08 -19.15
#